data_AF-A0A0N5AFY0-F1
#
_entry.id   AF-A0A0N5AFY0-F1
#
_cell.length_a   1.000
_cell.length_b   1.000
_cell.length_c   1.000
_cell.angle_alpha   90.00
_cell.angle_beta   90.00
_cell.angle_gamma   90.00
#
_symmetry.space_group_name_H-M   'P 1'
#
loop_
_entity.id
_entity.type
_entity.pdbx_description
1 polymer ?
#
loop_
_entity_poly.entity_id
_entity_poly.type
_entity_poly.pdbx_seq_one_letter_code
_entity_poly.pdbx_strand_id
1 'polypeptide(L)'
;MSDGGGKRFEDDIGDGLWREFENCAQTLTLLYRNPSWRTFQPAAASTTQLYKSGLERQKIAFEKGYAAGRQSFAKEIVGMRRYRELTLEELWKLLTRVACSPERRGMSRSPSPETSESHAINLFQEPQNEHIELFRKRHGRRLDYEERLRKRQARAAHTASKIAKTLRGRKAKLYHKKRYAEKVEMRKLLKQHEEKKQTSSVERKDDAALPTYLLDRQQQTSGTVLSNMIKQKRKEKAGKYQVPLPKVKAVSEMEAFKVVKTGKSRRKGWKRMVTKVTFVGETFTRKPAKFERFIRPMGLRFNKAHVTHPELQTTFYLPIVGVKKNPSSPMYTSLGVITKGTIIEVNVSELGMVTQGGKVVWGKYAQVTNNPENDGCINAVLLL
;
A
#
# COMPACT_ATOMS: atom_id res chain seq x y z
N MET A 1 54.05 -6.32 -14.06
CA MET A 1 54.09 -4.86 -13.79
C MET A 1 53.05 -4.18 -14.66
N SER A 2 51.86 -3.88 -14.11
CA SER A 2 50.88 -2.88 -14.58
C SER A 2 49.55 -3.11 -13.86
N ASP A 3 49.55 -3.01 -12.53
CA ASP A 3 48.34 -3.21 -11.68
C ASP A 3 47.95 -1.92 -10.93
N GLY A 4 48.29 -0.76 -11.51
CA GLY A 4 48.09 0.56 -10.90
C GLY A 4 47.09 1.48 -11.60
N GLY A 5 46.55 1.08 -12.77
CA GLY A 5 45.70 1.96 -13.59
C GLY A 5 44.21 1.95 -13.24
N GLY A 6 43.69 0.82 -12.73
CA GLY A 6 42.25 0.64 -12.51
C GLY A 6 41.69 1.39 -11.30
N LYS A 7 42.49 1.55 -10.24
CA LYS A 7 42.04 2.15 -8.97
C LYS A 7 41.90 3.67 -9.04
N ARG A 8 42.84 4.36 -9.70
CA ARG A 8 42.78 5.83 -9.88
C ARG A 8 41.61 6.28 -10.77
N PHE A 9 41.24 5.47 -11.76
CA PHE A 9 40.10 5.77 -12.65
C PHE A 9 38.73 5.51 -12.00
N GLU A 10 38.62 4.62 -11.01
CA GLU A 10 37.35 4.33 -10.32
C GLU A 10 36.94 5.46 -9.34
N ASP A 11 37.92 6.08 -8.68
CA ASP A 11 37.68 7.18 -7.74
C ASP A 11 37.26 8.48 -8.47
N ASP A 12 37.87 8.79 -9.61
CA ASP A 12 37.52 9.97 -10.44
C ASP A 12 36.08 9.90 -11.01
N ILE A 13 35.55 8.68 -11.21
CA ILE A 13 34.19 8.47 -11.71
C ILE A 13 33.17 8.71 -10.58
N GLY A 14 33.36 8.18 -9.37
CA GLY A 14 32.42 8.43 -8.26
C GLY A 14 32.27 9.92 -7.94
N ASP A 15 33.39 10.63 -7.94
CA ASP A 15 33.48 12.03 -7.54
C ASP A 15 32.74 12.99 -8.48
N GLY A 16 32.72 12.70 -9.80
CA GLY A 16 32.05 13.57 -10.76
C GLY A 16 30.52 13.61 -10.62
N LEU A 17 29.87 12.46 -10.36
CA LEU A 17 28.40 12.44 -10.16
C LEU A 17 28.02 13.10 -8.84
N TRP A 18 28.84 12.88 -7.82
CA TRP A 18 28.63 13.47 -6.50
C TRP A 18 28.73 14.99 -6.54
N ARG A 19 29.70 15.55 -7.26
CA ARG A 19 29.82 17.01 -7.48
C ARG A 19 28.61 17.60 -8.22
N GLU A 20 28.09 16.90 -9.24
CA GLU A 20 26.88 17.33 -9.94
C GLU A 20 25.63 17.23 -9.07
N PHE A 21 25.54 16.21 -8.22
CA PHE A 21 24.48 16.07 -7.23
C PHE A 21 24.51 17.22 -6.21
N GLU A 22 25.70 17.55 -5.71
CA GLU A 22 25.91 18.65 -4.77
C GLU A 22 25.49 20.00 -5.38
N ASN A 23 25.90 20.27 -6.63
CA ASN A 23 25.49 21.48 -7.37
C ASN A 23 23.96 21.54 -7.58
N CYS A 24 23.33 20.41 -7.90
CA CYS A 24 21.86 20.31 -8.02
C CYS A 24 21.17 20.59 -6.67
N ALA A 25 21.65 20.01 -5.59
CA ALA A 25 21.09 20.22 -4.24
C ALA A 25 21.23 21.68 -3.78
N GLN A 26 22.36 22.32 -4.05
CA GLN A 26 22.59 23.74 -3.73
C GLN A 26 21.64 24.66 -4.51
N THR A 27 21.49 24.44 -5.82
CA THR A 27 20.59 25.24 -6.67
C THR A 27 19.11 25.05 -6.33
N LEU A 28 18.69 23.83 -5.99
CA LEU A 28 17.34 23.56 -5.47
C LEU A 28 17.11 24.22 -4.11
N THR A 29 18.09 24.19 -3.21
CA THR A 29 17.99 24.86 -1.90
C THR A 29 17.80 26.38 -2.07
N LEU A 30 18.48 26.99 -3.04
CA LEU A 30 18.30 28.41 -3.36
C LEU A 30 16.92 28.70 -3.94
N LEU A 31 16.37 27.81 -4.76
CA LEU A 31 15.00 27.92 -5.28
C LEU A 31 13.96 27.84 -4.16
N TYR A 32 14.12 26.91 -3.21
CA TYR A 32 13.21 26.78 -2.06
C TYR A 32 13.29 27.96 -1.09
N ARG A 33 14.46 28.59 -0.96
CA ARG A 33 14.63 29.81 -0.16
C ARG A 33 14.02 31.04 -0.84
N ASN A 34 14.20 31.18 -2.15
CA ASN A 34 13.74 32.33 -2.94
C ASN A 34 13.05 31.84 -4.22
N PRO A 35 11.73 31.62 -4.23
CA PRO A 35 11.01 31.13 -5.39
C PRO A 35 10.83 32.26 -6.42
N SER A 36 11.73 32.33 -7.41
CA SER A 36 11.70 33.31 -8.49
C SER A 36 12.06 32.65 -9.83
N TRP A 37 11.64 33.24 -10.94
CA TRP A 37 11.99 32.72 -12.26
C TRP A 37 13.51 32.67 -12.50
N ARG A 38 14.25 33.64 -11.94
CA ARG A 38 15.72 33.72 -12.03
C ARG A 38 16.42 32.60 -11.26
N THR A 39 15.85 32.11 -10.17
CA THR A 39 16.38 30.97 -9.39
C THR A 39 15.88 29.62 -9.91
N PHE A 40 14.75 29.60 -10.61
CA PHE A 40 14.19 28.39 -11.22
C PHE A 40 15.00 27.90 -12.42
N GLN A 41 15.40 28.80 -13.32
CA GLN A 41 16.16 28.45 -14.53
C GLN A 41 17.46 27.65 -14.25
N PRO A 42 18.36 28.09 -13.33
CA PRO A 42 19.56 27.31 -13.01
C PRO A 42 19.26 26.00 -12.27
N ALA A 43 18.22 25.95 -11.42
CA ALA A 43 17.82 24.72 -10.72
C ALA A 43 17.25 23.67 -11.69
N ALA A 44 16.48 24.10 -12.70
CA ALA A 44 15.99 23.21 -13.76
C ALA A 44 17.15 22.67 -14.64
N ALA A 45 18.13 23.52 -14.96
CA ALA A 45 19.30 23.13 -15.74
C ALA A 45 20.18 22.11 -14.99
N SER A 46 20.51 22.37 -13.72
CA SER A 46 21.32 21.47 -12.89
C SER A 46 20.63 20.11 -12.65
N THR A 47 19.32 20.11 -12.43
CA THR A 47 18.51 18.88 -12.28
C THR A 47 18.53 18.04 -13.56
N THR A 48 18.39 18.70 -14.72
CA THR A 48 18.43 18.03 -16.02
C THR A 48 19.81 17.44 -16.32
N GLN A 49 20.88 18.16 -15.96
CA GLN A 49 22.25 17.69 -16.10
C GLN A 49 22.52 16.46 -15.22
N LEU A 50 22.13 16.51 -13.95
CA LEU A 50 22.26 15.38 -13.02
C LEU A 50 21.50 14.14 -13.50
N TYR A 51 20.32 14.32 -14.08
CA TYR A 51 19.55 13.21 -14.65
C TYR A 51 20.28 12.57 -15.85
N LYS A 52 20.79 13.38 -16.78
CA LYS A 52 21.52 12.89 -17.95
C LYS A 52 22.80 12.16 -17.56
N SER A 53 23.60 12.73 -16.67
CA SER A 53 24.84 12.11 -16.20
C SER A 53 24.57 10.85 -15.37
N GLY A 54 23.49 10.83 -14.58
CA GLY A 54 23.03 9.66 -13.85
C GLY A 54 22.69 8.49 -14.77
N LEU A 55 21.97 8.73 -15.85
CA LEU A 55 21.65 7.70 -16.86
C LEU A 55 22.91 7.17 -17.55
N GLU A 56 23.81 8.06 -17.98
CA GLU A 56 25.05 7.67 -18.66
C GLU A 56 25.94 6.81 -17.76
N ARG A 57 26.06 7.19 -16.48
CA ARG A 57 26.85 6.41 -15.52
C ARG A 57 26.21 5.08 -15.18
N GLN A 58 24.88 5.00 -15.10
CA GLN A 58 24.18 3.74 -14.91
C GLN A 58 24.47 2.77 -16.06
N LYS A 59 24.48 3.28 -17.29
CA LYS A 59 24.82 2.53 -18.50
C LYS A 59 26.25 2.00 -18.47
N ILE A 60 27.24 2.88 -18.24
CA ILE A 60 28.66 2.51 -18.14
C ILE A 60 28.89 1.47 -17.01
N ALA A 61 28.25 1.65 -15.84
CA ALA A 61 28.35 0.71 -14.73
C ALA A 61 27.75 -0.66 -15.07
N PHE A 62 26.62 -0.68 -15.80
CA PHE A 62 26.00 -1.91 -16.27
C PHE A 62 26.89 -2.64 -17.29
N GLU A 63 27.42 -1.95 -18.30
CA GLU A 63 28.33 -2.54 -19.29
C GLU A 63 29.59 -3.11 -18.63
N LYS A 64 30.20 -2.36 -17.70
CA LYS A 64 31.37 -2.81 -16.95
C LYS A 64 31.07 -4.04 -16.10
N GLY A 65 29.93 -4.03 -15.38
CA GLY A 65 29.49 -5.18 -14.59
C GLY A 65 29.17 -6.40 -15.45
N TYR A 66 28.56 -6.20 -16.60
CA TYR A 66 28.27 -7.26 -17.57
C TYR A 66 29.54 -7.84 -18.18
N ALA A 67 30.50 -7.01 -18.56
CA ALA A 67 31.81 -7.43 -19.07
C ALA A 67 32.60 -8.20 -18.00
N ALA A 68 32.64 -7.70 -16.75
CA ALA A 68 33.29 -8.39 -15.64
C ALA A 68 32.63 -9.74 -15.34
N GLY A 69 31.29 -9.81 -15.38
CA GLY A 69 30.55 -11.06 -15.23
C GLY A 69 30.88 -12.08 -16.31
N ARG A 70 30.93 -11.66 -17.59
CA ARG A 70 31.36 -12.53 -18.70
C ARG A 70 32.79 -13.02 -18.54
N GLN A 71 33.70 -12.15 -18.12
CA GLN A 71 35.10 -12.52 -17.88
C GLN A 71 35.24 -13.51 -16.71
N SER A 72 34.50 -13.32 -15.62
CA SER A 72 34.47 -14.25 -14.49
C SER A 72 33.93 -15.61 -14.92
N PHE A 73 32.83 -15.63 -15.66
CA PHE A 73 32.23 -16.86 -16.18
C PHE A 73 33.15 -17.59 -17.17
N ALA A 74 33.84 -16.87 -18.05
CA ALA A 74 34.84 -17.44 -18.96
C ALA A 74 36.01 -18.06 -18.18
N LYS A 75 36.48 -17.40 -17.11
CA LYS A 75 37.51 -17.95 -16.22
C LYS A 75 37.05 -19.22 -15.50
N GLU A 76 35.80 -19.28 -15.05
CA GLU A 76 35.21 -20.48 -14.45
C GLU A 76 35.14 -21.65 -15.45
N ILE A 77 34.66 -21.41 -16.67
CA ILE A 77 34.61 -22.45 -17.72
C ILE A 77 36.01 -22.96 -18.05
N VAL A 78 36.97 -22.06 -18.26
CA VAL A 78 38.36 -22.43 -18.55
C VAL A 78 38.99 -23.19 -17.37
N GLY A 79 38.68 -22.78 -16.13
CA GLY A 79 39.11 -23.48 -14.92
C GLY A 79 38.55 -24.91 -14.84
N MET A 80 37.26 -25.10 -15.10
CA MET A 80 36.64 -26.42 -15.09
C MET A 80 37.17 -27.33 -16.20
N ARG A 81 37.43 -26.78 -17.39
CA ARG A 81 38.02 -27.53 -18.52
C ARG A 81 39.43 -28.06 -18.24
N ARG A 82 40.19 -27.43 -17.32
CA ARG A 82 41.55 -27.89 -16.95
C ARG A 82 41.54 -29.20 -16.17
N TYR A 83 40.46 -29.52 -15.46
CA TYR A 83 40.38 -30.69 -14.59
C TYR A 83 39.46 -31.80 -15.11
N ARG A 84 38.53 -31.48 -16.04
CA ARG A 84 37.56 -32.43 -16.61
C ARG A 84 37.04 -31.95 -17.97
N GLU A 85 36.73 -32.90 -18.85
CA GLU A 85 35.97 -32.60 -20.07
C GLU A 85 34.51 -32.25 -19.73
N LEU A 86 34.05 -31.09 -20.20
CA LEU A 86 32.72 -30.57 -19.92
C LEU A 86 31.72 -31.12 -20.94
N THR A 87 30.62 -31.70 -20.45
CA THR A 87 29.52 -32.15 -21.31
C THR A 87 28.63 -30.97 -21.74
N LEU A 88 27.97 -31.09 -22.89
CA LEU A 88 27.13 -30.03 -23.46
C LEU A 88 25.95 -29.64 -22.53
N GLU A 89 25.43 -30.60 -21.75
CA GLU A 89 24.41 -30.35 -20.75
C GLU A 89 24.90 -29.56 -19.53
N GLU A 90 26.13 -29.83 -19.07
CA GLU A 90 26.74 -29.09 -17.95
C GLU A 90 26.99 -27.63 -18.34
N LEU A 91 27.47 -27.40 -19.57
CA LEU A 91 27.64 -26.06 -20.15
C LEU A 91 26.29 -25.32 -20.24
N TRP A 92 25.25 -26.01 -20.71
CA TRP A 92 23.90 -25.44 -20.81
C TRP A 92 23.31 -25.07 -19.45
N LYS A 93 23.50 -25.92 -18.42
CA LYS A 93 23.10 -25.65 -17.03
C LYS A 93 23.83 -24.44 -16.43
N LEU A 94 25.12 -24.27 -16.73
CA LEU A 94 25.92 -23.12 -16.32
C LEU A 94 25.45 -21.82 -16.96
N LEU A 95 25.17 -21.84 -18.27
CA LEU A 95 24.64 -20.69 -19.01
C LEU A 95 23.22 -20.29 -18.55
N THR A 96 22.36 -21.27 -18.26
CA THR A 96 20.98 -21.03 -17.81
C THR A 96 20.86 -20.60 -16.36
N ARG A 97 21.86 -20.89 -15.50
CA ARG A 97 21.90 -20.41 -14.11
C ARG A 97 21.91 -18.88 -13.99
N VAL A 98 22.46 -18.19 -15.00
CA VAL A 98 22.47 -16.72 -15.08
C VAL A 98 21.17 -16.15 -15.66
N ALA A 99 20.47 -16.92 -16.51
CA ALA A 99 19.18 -16.51 -17.09
C ALA A 99 18.03 -16.49 -16.06
N CYS A 100 18.16 -17.21 -14.94
CA CYS A 100 17.21 -17.22 -13.83
C CYS A 100 17.76 -16.44 -12.61
N SER A 101 17.94 -15.13 -12.76
CA SER A 101 17.88 -14.23 -11.60
C SER A 101 16.40 -13.97 -11.27
N PRO A 102 15.98 -14.01 -9.99
CA PRO A 102 14.57 -13.92 -9.62
C PRO A 102 13.97 -12.61 -10.11
N GLU A 103 12.74 -12.70 -10.62
CA GLU A 103 11.85 -11.59 -10.96
C GLU A 103 12.16 -10.32 -10.15
N ARG A 104 12.80 -9.33 -10.77
CA ARG A 104 12.67 -7.94 -10.32
C ARG A 104 11.23 -7.52 -10.59
N ARG A 105 10.37 -7.85 -9.64
CA ARG A 105 9.01 -7.37 -9.52
C ARG A 105 9.10 -5.88 -9.20
N GLY A 106 8.73 -5.04 -10.18
CA GLY A 106 8.43 -3.62 -9.95
C GLY A 106 9.58 -2.64 -10.17
N MET A 107 10.09 -2.54 -11.39
CA MET A 107 10.60 -1.26 -11.91
C MET A 107 9.94 -1.06 -13.28
N SER A 108 9.26 0.08 -13.43
CA SER A 108 8.75 0.58 -14.70
C SER A 108 9.85 0.45 -15.75
N ARG A 109 9.56 -0.20 -16.88
CA ARG A 109 10.45 -0.16 -18.05
C ARG A 109 10.40 1.26 -18.61
N SER A 110 11.26 2.14 -18.11
CA SER A 110 11.77 3.23 -18.96
C SER A 110 12.77 2.60 -19.95
N PRO A 111 12.75 2.94 -21.24
CA PRO A 111 13.64 2.34 -22.23
C PRO A 111 15.09 2.73 -21.93
N SER A 112 16.01 1.75 -21.87
CA SER A 112 17.45 1.98 -21.72
C SER A 112 18.10 2.41 -23.06
N PRO A 113 19.12 3.29 -23.04
CA PRO A 113 19.62 4.00 -24.22
C PRO A 113 20.89 3.35 -24.81
N GLU A 114 20.74 2.24 -25.53
CA GLU A 114 21.85 1.63 -26.30
C GLU A 114 21.47 1.15 -27.71
N THR A 115 20.44 1.76 -28.26
CA THR A 115 20.18 1.74 -29.71
C THR A 115 20.31 3.15 -30.29
N SER A 116 21.20 4.00 -29.76
CA SER A 116 21.24 5.44 -30.06
C SER A 116 21.78 5.81 -31.44
N GLU A 117 22.57 4.96 -32.12
CA GLU A 117 22.87 5.17 -33.55
C GLU A 117 21.71 4.74 -34.45
N SER A 118 20.83 3.85 -33.96
CA SER A 118 19.57 3.50 -34.61
C SER A 118 18.38 4.34 -34.13
N HIS A 119 18.52 5.15 -33.07
CA HIS A 119 17.42 5.94 -32.50
C HIS A 119 17.21 7.26 -33.24
N ALA A 120 18.26 7.84 -33.84
CA ALA A 120 18.08 8.98 -34.75
C ALA A 120 17.37 8.55 -36.05
N ILE A 121 17.68 7.35 -36.55
CA ILE A 121 16.96 6.72 -37.67
C ILE A 121 15.54 6.32 -37.25
N ASN A 122 15.35 5.80 -36.02
CA ASN A 122 14.02 5.45 -35.49
C ASN A 122 13.20 6.67 -35.02
N LEU A 123 13.77 7.86 -34.76
CA LEU A 123 13.02 9.09 -34.51
C LEU A 123 12.59 9.77 -35.83
N PHE A 124 13.39 9.65 -36.89
CA PHE A 124 12.97 9.96 -38.26
C PHE A 124 11.98 8.93 -38.82
N GLN A 125 11.90 7.77 -38.19
CA GLN A 125 11.02 6.65 -38.54
C GLN A 125 10.08 6.26 -37.39
N GLU A 126 9.80 7.20 -36.49
CA GLU A 126 8.59 7.16 -35.69
C GLU A 126 7.51 7.72 -36.60
N PRO A 127 6.41 7.00 -36.83
CA PRO A 127 5.40 7.47 -37.76
C PRO A 127 4.76 8.73 -37.15
N GLN A 128 5.18 9.88 -37.66
CA GLN A 128 4.79 11.19 -37.16
C GLN A 128 3.25 11.33 -37.21
N ASN A 129 2.67 11.89 -36.14
CA ASN A 129 1.23 12.13 -35.96
C ASN A 129 0.34 10.88 -35.85
N GLU A 130 -0.99 11.10 -35.90
CA GLU A 130 -2.10 10.15 -36.08
C GLU A 130 -2.02 9.42 -37.45
N HIS A 131 -0.85 8.88 -37.81
CA HIS A 131 -0.60 8.29 -39.12
C HIS A 131 -1.55 7.12 -39.45
N ILE A 132 -2.05 6.38 -38.46
CA ILE A 132 -3.05 5.30 -38.66
C ILE A 132 -4.41 5.89 -39.05
N GLU A 133 -4.83 6.99 -38.43
CA GLU A 133 -6.06 7.68 -38.82
C GLU A 133 -5.91 8.37 -40.17
N LEU A 134 -4.76 9.02 -40.43
CA LEU A 134 -4.43 9.61 -41.72
C LEU A 134 -4.42 8.55 -42.83
N PHE A 135 -3.83 7.38 -42.58
CA PHE A 135 -3.87 6.24 -43.49
C PHE A 135 -5.30 5.77 -43.75
N ARG A 136 -6.13 5.66 -42.70
CA ARG A 136 -7.55 5.32 -42.85
C ARG A 136 -8.36 6.38 -43.60
N LYS A 137 -8.03 7.67 -43.46
CA LYS A 137 -8.67 8.77 -44.21
C LYS A 137 -8.25 8.76 -45.69
N ARG A 138 -6.97 8.47 -45.99
CA ARG A 138 -6.42 8.45 -47.36
C ARG A 138 -6.76 7.18 -48.14
N HIS A 139 -6.62 6.01 -47.51
CA HIS A 139 -6.73 4.70 -48.17
C HIS A 139 -7.93 3.89 -47.68
N GLY A 140 -8.73 4.44 -46.76
CA GLY A 140 -9.87 3.73 -46.20
C GLY A 140 -9.47 2.65 -45.18
N ARG A 141 -10.45 1.87 -44.76
CA ARG A 141 -10.23 0.63 -44.01
C ARG A 141 -10.21 -0.54 -44.98
N ARG A 142 -9.79 -1.70 -44.48
CA ARG A 142 -9.91 -2.97 -45.20
C ARG A 142 -11.37 -3.15 -45.66
N LEU A 143 -11.58 -3.52 -46.93
CA LEU A 143 -12.90 -3.58 -47.56
C LEU A 143 -13.91 -4.45 -46.77
N ASP A 144 -13.43 -5.50 -46.10
CA ASP A 144 -14.24 -6.43 -45.31
C ASP A 144 -14.35 -6.08 -43.81
N TYR A 145 -13.84 -4.92 -43.39
CA TYR A 145 -13.79 -4.51 -41.99
C TYR A 145 -15.19 -4.41 -41.38
N GLU A 146 -16.12 -3.74 -42.07
CA GLU A 146 -17.48 -3.51 -41.58
C GLU A 146 -18.27 -4.81 -41.48
N GLU A 147 -18.13 -5.67 -42.50
CA GLU A 147 -18.72 -7.01 -42.48
C GLU A 147 -18.22 -7.84 -41.30
N ARG A 148 -16.91 -7.86 -41.06
CA ARG A 148 -16.30 -8.60 -39.95
C ARG A 148 -16.75 -8.03 -38.60
N LEU A 149 -16.84 -6.71 -38.46
CA LEU A 149 -17.28 -6.05 -37.24
C LEU A 149 -18.75 -6.37 -36.93
N ARG A 150 -19.64 -6.25 -37.92
CA ARG A 150 -21.05 -6.63 -37.83
C ARG A 150 -21.21 -8.11 -37.43
N LYS A 151 -20.51 -9.01 -38.14
CA LYS A 151 -20.53 -10.46 -37.84
C LYS A 151 -19.96 -10.76 -36.44
N ARG A 152 -18.96 -10.01 -35.96
CA ARG A 152 -18.40 -10.15 -34.60
C ARG A 152 -19.40 -9.69 -33.52
N GLN A 153 -20.05 -8.55 -33.72
CA GLN A 153 -21.08 -8.04 -32.79
C GLN A 153 -22.28 -8.99 -32.71
N ALA A 154 -22.77 -9.49 -33.84
CA ALA A 154 -23.86 -10.47 -33.88
C ALA A 154 -23.51 -11.76 -33.12
N ARG A 155 -22.27 -12.26 -33.25
CA ARG A 155 -21.80 -13.47 -32.52
C ARG A 155 -21.50 -13.21 -31.05
N ALA A 156 -21.37 -11.96 -30.61
CA ALA A 156 -20.94 -11.63 -29.25
C ALA A 156 -21.86 -12.24 -28.18
N ALA A 157 -23.19 -12.22 -28.38
CA ALA A 157 -24.15 -12.80 -27.44
C ALA A 157 -23.97 -14.34 -27.29
N HIS A 158 -23.83 -15.06 -28.41
CA HIS A 158 -23.60 -16.51 -28.39
C HIS A 158 -22.25 -16.87 -27.78
N THR A 159 -21.20 -16.14 -28.14
CA THR A 159 -19.86 -16.35 -27.55
C THR A 159 -19.86 -16.10 -26.06
N ALA A 160 -20.53 -15.04 -25.59
CA ALA A 160 -20.66 -14.74 -24.16
C ALA A 160 -21.42 -15.85 -23.40
N SER A 161 -22.49 -16.39 -23.97
CA SER A 161 -23.23 -17.52 -23.39
C SER A 161 -22.38 -18.80 -23.36
N LYS A 162 -21.67 -19.11 -24.45
CA LYS A 162 -20.75 -20.25 -24.53
C LYS A 162 -19.62 -20.13 -23.50
N ILE A 163 -18.99 -18.97 -23.39
CA ILE A 163 -17.94 -18.69 -22.41
C ILE A 163 -18.47 -18.88 -20.99
N ALA A 164 -19.69 -18.41 -20.70
CA ALA A 164 -20.31 -18.57 -19.39
C ALA A 164 -20.47 -20.05 -18.97
N LYS A 165 -20.86 -20.91 -19.92
CA LYS A 165 -21.08 -22.35 -19.68
C LYS A 165 -19.79 -23.19 -19.66
N THR A 166 -18.78 -22.76 -20.43
CA THR A 166 -17.56 -23.55 -20.66
C THR A 166 -16.42 -23.19 -19.70
N LEU A 167 -16.36 -21.95 -19.21
CA LEU A 167 -15.34 -21.55 -18.25
C LEU A 167 -15.49 -22.33 -16.95
N ARG A 168 -14.36 -22.80 -16.41
CA ARG A 168 -14.30 -23.51 -15.12
C ARG A 168 -13.38 -22.80 -14.13
N GLY A 169 -13.57 -23.06 -12.85
CA GLY A 169 -12.69 -22.59 -11.77
C GLY A 169 -12.65 -21.07 -11.61
N ARG A 170 -11.45 -20.52 -11.33
CA ARG A 170 -11.25 -19.08 -11.06
C ARG A 170 -11.66 -18.18 -12.23
N LYS A 171 -11.45 -18.64 -13.48
CA LYS A 171 -11.82 -17.90 -14.69
C LYS A 171 -13.33 -17.69 -14.78
N ALA A 172 -14.12 -18.72 -14.45
CA ALA A 172 -15.59 -18.60 -14.39
C ALA A 172 -16.02 -17.60 -13.33
N LYS A 173 -15.44 -17.66 -12.12
CA LYS A 173 -15.75 -16.72 -11.02
C LYS A 173 -15.49 -15.26 -11.41
N LEU A 174 -14.34 -14.98 -12.04
CA LEU A 174 -14.02 -13.63 -12.52
C LEU A 174 -14.97 -13.17 -13.63
N TYR A 175 -15.30 -14.07 -14.56
CA TYR A 175 -16.25 -13.77 -15.65
C TYR A 175 -17.64 -13.41 -15.10
N HIS A 176 -18.18 -14.18 -14.17
CA HIS A 176 -19.48 -13.88 -13.56
C HIS A 176 -19.45 -12.59 -12.73
N LYS A 177 -18.36 -12.33 -12.00
CA LYS A 177 -18.18 -11.05 -11.26
C LYS A 177 -18.21 -9.86 -12.22
N LYS A 178 -17.51 -9.95 -13.35
CA LYS A 178 -17.53 -8.92 -14.39
C LYS A 178 -18.93 -8.71 -14.98
N ARG A 179 -19.61 -9.81 -15.35
CA ARG A 179 -21.00 -9.75 -15.89
C ARG A 179 -22.00 -9.18 -14.89
N TYR A 180 -21.82 -9.44 -13.59
CA TYR A 180 -22.66 -8.83 -12.55
C TYR A 180 -22.44 -7.32 -12.48
N ALA A 181 -21.19 -6.85 -12.50
CA ALA A 181 -20.87 -5.42 -12.51
C ALA A 181 -21.47 -4.70 -13.73
N GLU A 182 -21.29 -5.26 -14.94
CA GLU A 182 -21.87 -4.72 -16.18
C GLU A 182 -23.41 -4.61 -16.10
N LYS A 183 -24.08 -5.62 -15.52
CA LYS A 183 -25.54 -5.58 -15.32
C LYS A 183 -25.97 -4.51 -14.32
N VAL A 184 -25.23 -4.34 -13.23
CA VAL A 184 -25.52 -3.31 -12.22
C VAL A 184 -25.31 -1.91 -12.79
N GLU A 185 -24.24 -1.71 -13.56
CA GLU A 185 -23.97 -0.45 -14.25
C GLU A 185 -25.08 -0.09 -15.23
N MET A 186 -25.46 -1.03 -16.11
CA MET A 186 -26.56 -0.80 -17.06
C MET A 186 -27.89 -0.53 -16.36
N ARG A 187 -28.19 -1.23 -15.26
CA ARG A 187 -29.40 -0.97 -14.46
C ARG A 187 -29.39 0.43 -13.84
N LYS A 188 -28.24 0.89 -13.33
CA LYS A 188 -28.10 2.25 -12.79
C LYS A 188 -28.27 3.29 -13.89
N LEU A 189 -27.68 3.08 -15.07
CA LEU A 189 -27.77 4.00 -16.20
C LEU A 189 -29.21 4.11 -16.72
N LEU A 190 -29.90 2.97 -16.88
CA LEU A 190 -31.31 2.96 -17.27
C LEU A 190 -32.17 3.69 -16.23
N LYS A 191 -31.96 3.41 -14.94
CA LYS A 191 -32.67 4.09 -13.86
C LYS A 191 -32.44 5.60 -13.86
N GLN A 192 -31.19 6.05 -14.00
CA GLN A 192 -30.85 7.48 -14.10
C GLN A 192 -31.50 8.15 -15.31
N HIS A 193 -31.58 7.44 -16.44
CA HIS A 193 -32.22 7.95 -17.64
C HIS A 193 -33.75 8.01 -17.51
N GLU A 194 -34.37 7.03 -16.86
CA GLU A 194 -35.80 7.04 -16.50
C GLU A 194 -36.14 8.16 -15.51
N GLU A 195 -35.35 8.31 -14.44
CA GLU A 195 -35.48 9.40 -13.46
C GLU A 195 -35.32 10.77 -14.11
N LYS A 196 -34.37 10.93 -15.05
CA LYS A 196 -34.20 12.18 -15.81
C LYS A 196 -35.42 12.49 -16.70
N LYS A 197 -36.09 11.46 -17.24
CA LYS A 197 -37.30 11.62 -18.05
C LYS A 197 -38.52 11.95 -17.19
N GLN A 198 -38.54 11.52 -15.93
CA GLN A 198 -39.57 11.91 -14.97
C GLN A 198 -39.30 13.32 -14.45
N THR A 199 -39.77 14.33 -15.18
CA THR A 199 -39.83 15.73 -14.71
C THR A 199 -41.07 15.99 -13.85
N SER A 200 -41.55 15.00 -13.09
CA SER A 200 -42.52 15.29 -12.04
C SER A 200 -41.75 15.87 -10.88
N SER A 201 -42.03 17.12 -10.54
CA SER A 201 -41.78 17.66 -9.21
C SER A 201 -42.44 16.72 -8.22
N VAL A 202 -41.68 15.76 -7.69
CA VAL A 202 -42.13 14.99 -6.56
C VAL A 202 -42.30 16.03 -5.47
N GLU A 203 -43.56 16.37 -5.17
CA GLU A 203 -43.94 17.07 -3.96
C GLU A 203 -43.21 16.34 -2.84
N ARG A 204 -42.16 16.99 -2.33
CA ARG A 204 -41.50 16.54 -1.13
C ARG A 204 -42.60 16.60 -0.10
N LYS A 205 -43.14 15.44 0.31
CA LYS A 205 -44.06 15.37 1.44
C LYS A 205 -43.45 16.24 2.53
N ASP A 206 -44.25 17.18 3.03
CA ASP A 206 -43.84 18.20 3.99
C ASP A 206 -43.41 17.57 5.31
N ASP A 207 -42.22 16.96 5.33
CA ASP A 207 -41.44 16.81 6.54
C ASP A 207 -41.12 18.24 6.97
N ALA A 208 -41.74 18.68 8.07
CA ALA A 208 -41.63 20.03 8.62
C ALA A 208 -40.22 20.59 8.41
N ALA A 209 -40.12 21.74 7.74
CA ALA A 209 -38.84 22.34 7.37
C ALA A 209 -37.96 22.51 8.61
N LEU A 210 -37.00 21.60 8.78
CA LEU A 210 -36.03 21.69 9.84
C LEU A 210 -34.99 22.75 9.44
N PRO A 211 -34.62 23.65 10.37
CA PRO A 211 -33.47 24.53 10.16
C PRO A 211 -32.25 23.73 9.73
N THR A 212 -31.38 24.32 8.90
CA THR A 212 -30.23 23.61 8.30
C THR A 212 -29.33 22.91 9.32
N TYR A 213 -29.21 23.45 10.53
CA TYR A 213 -28.45 22.89 11.66
C TYR A 213 -29.13 21.70 12.39
N LEU A 214 -30.37 21.37 12.05
CA LEU A 214 -31.15 20.24 12.57
C LEU A 214 -31.39 19.13 11.53
N LEU A 215 -31.13 19.38 10.25
CA LEU A 215 -31.35 18.40 9.16
C LEU A 215 -30.53 17.10 9.36
N ASP A 216 -29.28 17.21 9.81
CA ASP A 216 -28.39 16.05 10.01
C ASP A 216 -28.53 15.39 11.39
N ARG A 217 -29.29 16.01 12.30
CA ARG A 217 -29.56 15.47 13.63
C ARG A 217 -30.89 14.72 13.57
N GLN A 218 -30.86 13.50 13.05
CA GLN A 218 -32.02 12.59 13.04
C GLN A 218 -32.57 12.42 14.47
N GLN A 219 -33.56 13.22 14.84
CA GLN A 219 -34.41 12.96 15.99
C GLN A 219 -35.45 11.94 15.54
N GLN A 220 -35.45 10.76 16.16
CA GLN A 220 -36.56 9.82 16.02
C GLN A 220 -37.83 10.52 16.49
N THR A 221 -38.72 10.85 15.56
CA THR A 221 -40.04 11.43 15.84
C THR A 221 -40.80 10.49 16.77
N SER A 222 -40.86 10.86 18.04
CA SER A 222 -41.41 10.05 19.12
C SER A 222 -42.92 10.28 19.21
N GLY A 223 -43.67 9.73 18.25
CA GLY A 223 -45.12 9.93 18.17
C GLY A 223 -45.97 9.11 19.14
N THR A 224 -45.49 7.96 19.66
CA THR A 224 -46.34 7.02 20.43
C THR A 224 -45.55 6.12 21.40
N VAL A 225 -44.64 6.66 22.22
CA VAL A 225 -43.75 5.83 23.07
C VAL A 225 -43.61 6.36 24.50
N LEU A 226 -44.72 6.70 25.17
CA LEU A 226 -44.66 7.19 26.57
C LEU A 226 -44.40 6.10 27.61
N SER A 227 -44.83 4.85 27.37
CA SER A 227 -44.67 3.74 28.34
C SER A 227 -43.37 2.94 28.17
N ASN A 228 -42.83 2.84 26.95
CA ASN A 228 -41.50 2.24 26.71
C ASN A 228 -40.35 3.22 27.03
N MET A 229 -40.63 4.51 27.19
CA MET A 229 -39.64 5.54 27.53
C MET A 229 -38.99 5.34 28.90
N ILE A 230 -39.68 4.78 29.91
CA ILE A 230 -39.05 4.56 31.23
C ILE A 230 -38.06 3.39 31.17
N LYS A 231 -38.42 2.31 30.45
CA LYS A 231 -37.53 1.16 30.21
C LYS A 231 -36.37 1.56 29.29
N GLN A 232 -36.63 2.38 28.27
CA GLN A 232 -35.61 2.97 27.41
C GLN A 232 -34.73 3.94 28.19
N LYS A 233 -35.24 4.87 28.99
CA LYS A 233 -34.43 5.76 29.85
C LYS A 233 -33.56 5.01 30.85
N ARG A 234 -34.05 3.91 31.45
CA ARG A 234 -33.23 3.02 32.30
C ARG A 234 -32.13 2.30 31.50
N LYS A 235 -32.43 1.84 30.28
CA LYS A 235 -31.46 1.22 29.36
C LYS A 235 -30.48 2.24 28.75
N GLU A 236 -30.92 3.45 28.45
CA GLU A 236 -30.13 4.57 27.92
C GLU A 236 -29.18 5.09 28.98
N LYS A 237 -29.60 5.19 30.25
CA LYS A 237 -28.69 5.59 31.34
C LYS A 237 -27.53 4.59 31.52
N ALA A 238 -27.78 3.30 31.29
CA ALA A 238 -26.74 2.27 31.28
C ALA A 238 -25.95 2.20 29.95
N GLY A 239 -26.60 2.48 28.82
CA GLY A 239 -26.03 2.45 27.48
C GLY A 239 -25.24 3.69 27.08
N LYS A 240 -25.45 4.84 27.75
CA LYS A 240 -24.84 6.13 27.41
C LYS A 240 -23.32 6.12 27.50
N TYR A 241 -22.76 5.30 28.39
CA TYR A 241 -21.30 5.13 28.55
C TYR A 241 -20.81 3.77 28.07
N GLN A 242 -21.63 3.07 27.26
CA GLN A 242 -21.23 1.79 26.72
C GLN A 242 -20.25 1.99 25.58
N VAL A 243 -19.08 1.36 25.69
CA VAL A 243 -18.10 1.33 24.60
C VAL A 243 -18.67 0.62 23.37
N PRO A 244 -18.28 0.99 22.14
CA PRO A 244 -18.80 0.40 20.90
C PRO A 244 -18.75 -1.13 20.84
N LEU A 245 -17.72 -1.74 21.41
CA LEU A 245 -17.57 -3.19 21.54
C LEU A 245 -17.56 -3.59 23.03
N PRO A 246 -18.73 -3.87 23.63
CA PRO A 246 -18.82 -4.16 25.06
C PRO A 246 -18.39 -5.59 25.40
N LYS A 247 -18.67 -6.55 24.52
CA LYS A 247 -18.31 -7.96 24.67
C LYS A 247 -17.49 -8.37 23.47
N VAL A 248 -16.28 -8.86 23.72
CA VAL A 248 -15.39 -9.38 22.69
C VAL A 248 -15.06 -10.83 23.02
N LYS A 249 -14.80 -11.63 21.97
CA LYS A 249 -14.34 -13.01 22.12
C LYS A 249 -13.09 -13.03 23.01
N ALA A 250 -13.15 -13.81 24.09
CA ALA A 250 -12.01 -13.98 24.98
C ALA A 250 -10.87 -14.68 24.24
N VAL A 251 -9.64 -14.17 24.42
CA VAL A 251 -8.43 -14.76 23.86
C VAL A 251 -7.82 -15.71 24.87
N SER A 252 -7.67 -16.98 24.50
CA SER A 252 -7.03 -17.98 25.36
C SER A 252 -5.53 -17.71 25.53
N GLU A 253 -4.95 -18.11 26.65
CA GLU A 253 -3.50 -17.95 26.88
C GLU A 253 -2.65 -18.72 25.88
N MET A 254 -3.14 -19.88 25.41
CA MET A 254 -2.47 -20.69 24.39
C MET A 254 -2.41 -19.96 23.03
N GLU A 255 -3.44 -19.17 22.71
CA GLU A 255 -3.48 -18.36 21.49
C GLU A 255 -2.56 -17.15 21.60
N ALA A 256 -2.51 -16.50 22.78
CA ALA A 256 -1.70 -15.30 23.01
C ALA A 256 -0.20 -15.58 23.22
N PHE A 257 0.15 -16.77 23.73
CA PHE A 257 1.51 -17.13 24.06
C PHE A 257 1.97 -18.43 23.38
N LYS A 258 3.09 -18.32 22.66
CA LYS A 258 3.84 -19.47 22.14
C LYS A 258 4.92 -19.90 23.13
N VAL A 259 5.01 -21.19 23.42
CA VAL A 259 6.07 -21.76 24.28
C VAL A 259 7.42 -21.71 23.55
N VAL A 260 8.44 -21.14 24.19
CA VAL A 260 9.82 -21.13 23.67
C VAL A 260 10.68 -22.07 24.51
N LYS A 261 11.22 -23.10 23.84
CA LYS A 261 12.12 -24.09 24.45
C LYS A 261 13.57 -23.61 24.40
N THR A 262 14.31 -23.77 25.50
CA THR A 262 15.69 -23.28 25.69
C THR A 262 16.67 -24.41 26.05
N GLY A 263 17.96 -24.18 25.81
CA GLY A 263 19.05 -25.13 26.04
C GLY A 263 19.33 -26.05 24.84
N LYS A 264 20.50 -26.72 24.83
CA LYS A 264 20.94 -27.59 23.74
C LYS A 264 19.91 -28.68 23.41
N SER A 265 19.39 -29.37 24.44
CA SER A 265 18.37 -30.42 24.29
C SER A 265 16.93 -29.89 24.21
N ARG A 266 16.70 -28.56 24.31
CA ARG A 266 15.36 -27.92 24.24
C ARG A 266 14.32 -28.46 25.24
N ARG A 267 14.73 -29.03 26.37
CA ARG A 267 13.80 -29.56 27.39
C ARG A 267 13.10 -28.46 28.22
N LYS A 268 13.70 -27.27 28.34
CA LYS A 268 13.22 -26.19 29.23
C LYS A 268 12.25 -25.26 28.50
N GLY A 269 10.95 -25.33 28.79
CA GLY A 269 9.87 -24.55 28.16
C GLY A 269 9.29 -23.41 29.01
N TRP A 270 10.09 -22.75 29.85
CA TRP A 270 9.62 -21.73 30.82
C TRP A 270 9.34 -20.36 30.19
N LYS A 271 9.91 -20.08 29.00
CA LYS A 271 9.71 -18.83 28.26
C LYS A 271 8.42 -18.85 27.43
N ARG A 272 7.81 -17.67 27.28
CA ARG A 272 6.57 -17.43 26.55
C ARG A 272 6.78 -16.28 25.58
N MET A 273 6.55 -16.50 24.29
CA MET A 273 6.58 -15.47 23.26
C MET A 273 5.17 -14.99 22.98
N VAL A 274 4.96 -13.68 23.00
CA VAL A 274 3.67 -13.07 22.64
C VAL A 274 3.51 -13.15 21.13
N THR A 275 2.38 -13.70 20.68
CA THR A 275 2.00 -13.84 19.26
C THR A 275 1.11 -12.70 18.76
N LYS A 276 0.46 -11.99 19.69
CA LYS A 276 -0.41 -10.85 19.43
C LYS A 276 0.40 -9.56 19.33
N VAL A 277 -0.22 -8.54 18.74
CA VAL A 277 0.36 -7.20 18.65
C VAL A 277 0.53 -6.61 20.06
N THR A 278 1.63 -5.89 20.25
CA THR A 278 1.98 -5.27 21.53
C THR A 278 2.32 -3.81 21.35
N PHE A 279 1.94 -2.99 22.33
CA PHE A 279 2.48 -1.67 22.54
C PHE A 279 3.55 -1.74 23.62
N VAL A 280 4.62 -1.00 23.38
CA VAL A 280 5.77 -0.91 24.25
C VAL A 280 6.15 0.57 24.28
N GLY A 281 6.21 1.15 25.48
CA GLY A 281 6.55 2.57 25.64
C GLY A 281 7.94 2.90 25.08
N GLU A 282 8.15 4.17 24.75
CA GLU A 282 9.37 4.66 24.09
C GLU A 282 10.64 4.42 24.91
N THR A 283 10.54 4.42 26.24
CA THR A 283 11.64 4.18 27.17
C THR A 283 11.94 2.69 27.43
N PHE A 284 11.37 1.78 26.64
CA PHE A 284 11.52 0.35 26.88
C PHE A 284 12.91 -0.18 26.54
N THR A 285 13.60 -0.67 27.56
CA THR A 285 14.82 -1.48 27.41
C THR A 285 14.51 -2.95 27.64
N ARG A 286 15.05 -3.84 26.80
CA ARG A 286 14.87 -5.28 26.98
C ARG A 286 15.60 -5.77 28.23
N LYS A 287 14.93 -6.60 29.03
CA LYS A 287 15.56 -7.29 30.15
C LYS A 287 16.60 -8.30 29.63
N PRO A 288 17.68 -8.58 30.39
CA PRO A 288 18.63 -9.61 30.02
C PRO A 288 17.94 -10.95 29.77
N ALA A 289 18.44 -11.72 28.78
CA ALA A 289 17.78 -12.94 28.32
C ALA A 289 17.56 -13.99 29.42
N LYS A 290 18.34 -13.97 30.50
CA LYS A 290 18.19 -14.88 31.63
C LYS A 290 16.93 -14.57 32.48
N PHE A 291 16.51 -13.30 32.56
CA PHE A 291 15.37 -12.84 33.37
C PHE A 291 14.10 -12.59 32.56
N GLU A 292 14.20 -12.53 31.23
CA GLU A 292 13.05 -12.35 30.34
C GLU A 292 12.26 -13.66 30.16
N ARG A 293 11.10 -13.76 30.83
CA ARG A 293 10.12 -14.85 30.65
C ARG A 293 9.16 -14.59 29.49
N PHE A 294 8.59 -13.39 29.42
CA PHE A 294 7.67 -12.95 28.37
C PHE A 294 8.41 -12.16 27.30
N ILE A 295 8.48 -12.73 26.10
CA ILE A 295 9.18 -12.15 24.95
C ILE A 295 8.16 -11.43 24.07
N ARG A 296 8.31 -10.12 23.91
CA ARG A 296 7.53 -9.29 22.97
C ARG A 296 8.38 -9.02 21.72
N PRO A 297 8.17 -9.71 20.59
CA PRO A 297 9.03 -9.58 19.42
C PRO A 297 8.89 -8.21 18.77
N MET A 298 9.98 -7.66 18.23
CA MET A 298 10.00 -6.29 17.67
C MET A 298 9.05 -6.13 16.47
N GLY A 299 8.91 -7.15 15.63
CA GLY A 299 7.99 -7.11 14.48
C GLY A 299 6.50 -7.04 14.84
N LEU A 300 6.13 -7.27 16.10
CA LEU A 300 4.77 -7.12 16.60
C LEU A 300 4.62 -5.90 17.54
N ARG A 301 5.62 -5.01 17.58
CA ARG A 301 5.56 -3.78 18.38
C ARG A 301 5.07 -2.64 17.51
N PHE A 302 3.94 -2.08 17.88
CA PHE A 302 3.32 -0.96 17.18
C PHE A 302 3.27 0.25 18.09
N ASN A 303 3.60 1.42 17.54
CA ASN A 303 3.65 2.68 18.30
C ASN A 303 2.51 3.64 17.91
N LYS A 304 1.82 3.37 16.80
CA LYS A 304 0.76 4.23 16.25
C LYS A 304 -0.47 3.41 15.89
N ALA A 305 -1.62 4.05 15.86
CA ALA A 305 -2.90 3.46 15.49
C ALA A 305 -3.66 4.33 14.48
N HIS A 306 -4.45 3.71 13.61
CA HIS A 306 -5.44 4.39 12.78
C HIS A 306 -6.71 4.57 13.60
N VAL A 307 -6.99 5.81 13.95
CA VAL A 307 -8.07 6.19 14.86
C VAL A 307 -9.14 6.95 14.10
N THR A 308 -10.37 6.43 14.10
CA THR A 308 -11.53 7.07 13.46
C THR A 308 -12.29 7.93 14.47
N HIS A 309 -12.60 9.18 14.08
CA HIS A 309 -13.53 10.04 14.81
C HIS A 309 -14.97 9.77 14.32
N PRO A 310 -15.90 9.30 15.16
CA PRO A 310 -17.22 8.87 14.69
C PRO A 310 -18.08 10.03 14.15
N GLU A 311 -17.97 11.24 14.71
CA GLU A 311 -18.76 12.40 14.23
C GLU A 311 -18.21 13.02 12.93
N LEU A 312 -16.89 13.25 12.84
CA LEU A 312 -16.24 13.82 11.65
C LEU A 312 -16.11 12.81 10.50
N GLN A 313 -16.25 11.51 10.76
CA GLN A 313 -16.05 10.41 9.81
C GLN A 313 -14.67 10.41 9.14
N THR A 314 -13.66 10.99 9.80
CA THR A 314 -12.27 11.05 9.36
C THR A 314 -11.39 10.11 10.18
N THR A 315 -10.26 9.70 9.59
CA THR A 315 -9.28 8.81 10.21
C THR A 315 -7.94 9.49 10.38
N PHE A 316 -7.32 9.30 11.54
CA PHE A 316 -6.04 9.91 11.92
C PHE A 316 -5.02 8.84 12.29
N TYR A 317 -3.74 9.07 12.00
CA TYR A 317 -2.67 8.12 12.30
C TYR A 317 -1.90 8.57 13.55
N LEU A 318 -2.53 8.35 14.71
CA LEU A 318 -2.13 8.92 15.99
C LEU A 318 -1.17 8.00 16.75
N PRO A 319 -0.19 8.56 17.50
CA PRO A 319 0.66 7.76 18.37
C PRO A 319 -0.10 7.24 19.60
N ILE A 320 0.20 6.01 19.97
CA ILE A 320 -0.32 5.35 21.15
C ILE A 320 0.52 5.82 22.34
N VAL A 321 -0.15 6.30 23.39
CA VAL A 321 0.47 6.70 24.66
C VAL A 321 0.58 5.49 25.58
N GLY A 322 -0.49 4.69 25.65
CA GLY A 322 -0.57 3.56 26.56
C GLY A 322 -1.72 2.61 26.27
N VAL A 323 -1.65 1.42 26.87
CA VAL A 323 -2.76 0.46 26.87
C VAL A 323 -3.45 0.56 28.22
N LYS A 324 -4.72 0.97 28.23
CA LYS A 324 -5.46 1.19 29.48
C LYS A 324 -6.17 -0.06 29.98
N LYS A 325 -6.82 -0.80 29.07
CA LYS A 325 -7.60 -1.99 29.43
C LYS A 325 -7.68 -2.99 28.29
N ASN A 326 -7.19 -4.20 28.51
CA ASN A 326 -7.49 -5.34 27.65
C ASN A 326 -8.72 -6.09 28.21
N PRO A 327 -9.73 -6.45 27.38
CA PRO A 327 -10.95 -7.11 27.85
C PRO A 327 -10.73 -8.57 28.29
N SER A 328 -9.66 -9.25 27.85
CA SER A 328 -9.45 -10.67 28.17
C SER A 328 -8.78 -10.87 29.54
N SER A 329 -7.72 -10.11 29.85
CA SER A 329 -7.04 -10.20 31.14
C SER A 329 -6.29 -8.92 31.50
N PRO A 330 -6.15 -8.59 32.80
CA PRO A 330 -5.32 -7.48 33.25
C PRO A 330 -3.82 -7.73 32.99
N MET A 331 -3.39 -8.98 32.94
CA MET A 331 -2.01 -9.36 32.58
C MET A 331 -1.65 -8.88 31.16
N TYR A 332 -2.60 -8.96 30.22
CA TYR A 332 -2.42 -8.46 28.86
C TYR A 332 -2.29 -6.94 28.83
N THR A 333 -3.01 -6.22 29.69
CA THR A 333 -2.84 -4.77 29.87
C THR A 333 -1.40 -4.44 30.31
N SER A 334 -0.88 -5.11 31.34
CA SER A 334 0.49 -4.88 31.84
C SER A 334 1.57 -5.23 30.82
N LEU A 335 1.34 -6.26 30.00
CA LEU A 335 2.24 -6.62 28.89
C LEU A 335 2.08 -5.70 27.67
N GLY A 336 1.04 -4.85 27.63
CA GLY A 336 0.73 -4.00 26.50
C GLY A 336 0.18 -4.77 25.30
N VAL A 337 -0.44 -5.94 25.49
CA VAL A 337 -1.03 -6.72 24.40
C VAL A 337 -2.31 -6.05 23.89
N ILE A 338 -2.35 -5.82 22.58
CA ILE A 338 -3.46 -5.20 21.88
C ILE A 338 -4.21 -6.28 21.11
N THR A 339 -5.43 -6.55 21.55
CA THR A 339 -6.42 -7.41 20.86
C THR A 339 -7.66 -6.59 20.52
N LYS A 340 -8.58 -7.16 19.75
CA LYS A 340 -9.90 -6.57 19.54
C LYS A 340 -10.55 -6.17 20.87
N GLY A 341 -11.15 -4.99 20.92
CA GLY A 341 -11.79 -4.43 22.11
C GLY A 341 -10.85 -3.83 23.16
N THR A 342 -9.53 -3.85 22.94
CA THR A 342 -8.58 -3.19 23.84
C THR A 342 -8.80 -1.69 23.82
N ILE A 343 -8.84 -1.08 25.01
CA ILE A 343 -8.89 0.36 25.19
C ILE A 343 -7.45 0.86 25.28
N ILE A 344 -7.10 1.72 24.34
CA ILE A 344 -5.80 2.38 24.23
C ILE A 344 -5.98 3.87 24.48
N GLU A 345 -4.94 4.49 25.00
CA GLU A 345 -4.82 5.94 25.09
C GLU A 345 -4.01 6.42 23.90
N VAL A 346 -4.57 7.36 23.14
CA VAL A 346 -3.96 7.90 21.93
C VAL A 346 -3.76 9.39 22.08
N ASN A 347 -2.67 9.89 21.51
CA ASN A 347 -2.39 11.31 21.51
C ASN A 347 -3.29 12.00 20.48
N VAL A 348 -4.11 12.97 20.91
CA VAL A 348 -5.07 13.70 20.09
C VAL A 348 -4.69 15.17 19.88
N SER A 349 -3.43 15.54 20.13
CA SER A 349 -2.94 16.91 19.89
C SER A 349 -3.18 17.39 18.45
N GLU A 350 -3.08 16.50 17.46
CA GLU A 350 -3.37 16.80 16.05
C GLU A 350 -4.85 17.16 15.78
N LEU A 351 -5.78 16.75 16.65
CA LEU A 351 -7.21 17.05 16.51
C LEU A 351 -7.59 18.43 17.03
N GLY A 352 -6.72 19.08 17.81
CA GLY A 352 -6.99 20.40 18.39
C GLY A 352 -8.19 20.43 19.34
N MET A 353 -8.47 19.31 20.04
CA MET A 353 -9.58 19.26 20.99
C MET A 353 -9.30 20.15 22.20
N VAL A 354 -10.25 21.00 22.58
CA VAL A 354 -10.13 21.91 23.72
C VAL A 354 -11.31 21.68 24.67
N THR A 355 -11.03 21.70 25.97
CA THR A 355 -12.08 21.67 27.00
C THR A 355 -12.77 23.03 27.11
N GLN A 356 -13.96 23.10 27.73
CA GLN A 356 -14.65 24.38 27.96
C GLN A 356 -13.79 25.41 28.72
N GLY A 357 -12.80 24.96 29.50
CA GLY A 357 -11.85 25.82 30.21
C GLY A 357 -10.60 26.21 29.40
N GLY A 358 -10.60 26.04 28.07
CA GLY A 358 -9.48 26.45 27.20
C GLY A 358 -8.24 25.55 27.25
N LYS A 359 -8.25 24.49 28.08
CA LYS A 359 -7.13 23.53 28.14
C LYS A 359 -7.18 22.57 26.95
N VAL A 360 -6.05 22.42 26.26
CA VAL A 360 -5.89 21.50 25.14
C VAL A 360 -5.87 20.06 25.65
N VAL A 361 -6.70 19.22 25.05
CA VAL A 361 -6.72 17.77 25.30
C VAL A 361 -5.68 17.13 24.42
N TRP A 362 -4.70 16.48 25.04
CA TRP A 362 -3.62 15.79 24.32
C TRP A 362 -3.78 14.26 24.35
N GLY A 363 -4.60 13.70 25.24
CA GLY A 363 -4.83 12.26 25.36
C GLY A 363 -6.31 11.92 25.39
N LYS A 364 -6.73 10.94 24.60
CA LYS A 364 -8.11 10.43 24.61
C LYS A 364 -8.12 8.91 24.48
N TYR A 365 -9.18 8.28 24.99
CA TYR A 365 -9.33 6.84 24.87
C TYR A 365 -9.90 6.47 23.50
N ALA A 366 -9.36 5.40 22.92
CA ALA A 366 -9.87 4.78 21.71
C ALA A 366 -10.02 3.27 21.94
N GLN A 367 -11.02 2.68 21.30
CA GLN A 367 -11.25 1.24 21.34
C GLN A 367 -10.84 0.59 20.02
N VAL A 368 -9.99 -0.42 20.10
CA VAL A 368 -9.53 -1.20 18.93
C VAL A 368 -10.67 -2.06 18.40
N THR A 369 -10.94 -1.98 17.09
CA THR A 369 -12.09 -2.62 16.44
C THR A 369 -11.72 -3.88 15.65
N ASN A 370 -10.50 -3.96 15.14
CA ASN A 370 -10.02 -5.09 14.34
C ASN A 370 -9.17 -6.09 15.15
N ASN A 371 -8.70 -7.16 14.48
CA ASN A 371 -7.73 -8.10 15.03
C ASN A 371 -6.35 -7.78 14.44
N PRO A 372 -5.53 -6.97 15.14
CA PRO A 372 -4.33 -6.37 14.55
C PRO A 372 -3.27 -7.40 14.12
N GLU A 373 -3.27 -8.59 14.71
CA GLU A 373 -2.38 -9.70 14.36
C GLU A 373 -2.59 -10.27 12.94
N ASN A 374 -3.80 -10.13 12.38
CA ASN A 374 -4.13 -10.66 11.05
C ASN A 374 -3.92 -9.61 9.95
N ASP A 375 -4.18 -8.35 10.28
CA ASP A 375 -4.21 -7.25 9.31
C ASP A 375 -2.87 -6.50 9.24
N GLY A 376 -2.08 -6.52 10.32
CA GLY A 376 -0.86 -5.72 10.43
C GLY A 376 -1.11 -4.22 10.67
N CYS A 377 -2.35 -3.84 11.02
CA CYS A 377 -2.74 -2.47 11.36
C CYS A 377 -3.56 -2.47 12.65
N ILE A 378 -3.44 -1.41 13.46
CA ILE A 378 -4.32 -1.17 14.61
C ILE A 378 -5.37 -0.16 14.19
N ASN A 379 -6.62 -0.61 14.01
CA ASN A 379 -7.75 0.25 13.74
C ASN A 379 -8.56 0.44 15.02
N ALA A 380 -8.82 1.69 15.39
CA ALA A 380 -9.53 2.05 16.60
C ALA A 380 -10.56 3.15 16.35
N VAL A 381 -11.56 3.24 17.22
CA VAL A 381 -12.58 4.30 17.22
C VAL A 381 -12.43 5.11 18.50
N LEU A 382 -12.43 6.45 18.38
CA LEU A 382 -12.39 7.33 19.54
C LEU A 382 -13.63 7.14 20.41
N LEU A 383 -13.41 7.08 21.72
CA LEU A 383 -14.45 7.14 22.72
C LEU A 383 -14.64 8.62 23.07
N LEU A 384 -15.74 9.21 22.59
CA LEU A 384 -16.00 10.64 22.72
C LEU A 384 -16.45 11.08 24.10
#